data_AF-A0A2Z7CE27-F1
#
_entry.id   AF-A0A2Z7CE27-F1
#
_cell.length_a   1.000
_cell.length_b   1.000
_cell.length_c   1.000
_cell.angle_alpha   90.00
_cell.angle_beta   90.00
_cell.angle_gamma   90.00
#
_symmetry.space_group_name_H-M   'P 1'
#
loop_
_entity.id
_entity.type
_entity.pdbx_description
1 polymer ?
#
loop_
_entity_poly.entity_id
_entity_poly.type
_entity_poly.pdbx_seq_one_letter_code
_entity_poly.pdbx_strand_id
1 'polypeptide(L)' 'MLLKLVNAKKAIEIGVFTGYSLLLTALTIPDDEKITAMDLARSNYEIGVPVIEKAKVKHMINFIESEALPVERCSVKYR' A
#
# COMPACT_ATOMS: atom_id res chain seq x y z
N MET A 1 -2.65 -17.42 0.42
CA MET A 1 -1.91 -16.14 0.39
C MET A 1 -1.19 -16.01 -0.95
N LEU A 2 -1.76 -15.24 -1.88
CA LEU A 2 -1.34 -15.23 -3.29
C LEU A 2 0.06 -14.60 -3.48
N LEU A 3 0.35 -13.54 -2.72
CA LEU A 3 1.61 -12.79 -2.80
C LEU A 3 2.86 -13.66 -2.53
N LYS A 4 2.78 -14.63 -1.59
CA LYS A 4 3.88 -15.60 -1.37
C LYS A 4 4.06 -16.57 -2.54
N LEU A 5 2.97 -16.98 -3.19
CA LEU A 5 3.02 -17.93 -4.30
C LEU A 5 3.67 -17.31 -5.55
N VAL A 6 3.43 -16.02 -5.78
CA VAL A 6 4.00 -15.29 -6.92
C VAL A 6 5.32 -14.60 -6.60
N ASN A 7 5.87 -14.80 -5.39
CA ASN A 7 7.07 -14.15 -4.89
C ASN A 7 7.05 -12.62 -5.11
N ALA A 8 5.92 -12.00 -4.74
CA ALA A 8 5.70 -10.57 -4.94
C ALA A 8 6.75 -9.74 -4.19
N LYS A 9 7.40 -8.81 -4.89
CA LYS A 9 8.34 -7.86 -4.30
C LYS A 9 7.74 -6.48 -4.16
N LYS A 10 7.07 -5.97 -5.21
CA LYS A 10 6.43 -4.65 -5.21
C LYS A 10 4.93 -4.81 -5.40
N ALA A 11 4.15 -3.97 -4.73
CA ALA A 11 2.70 -3.95 -4.83
C ALA A 11 2.18 -2.52 -5.00
N ILE A 12 1.08 -2.42 -5.75
CA ILE A 12 0.26 -1.21 -5.84
C ILE A 12 -1.12 -1.60 -5.32
N GLU A 13 -1.64 -0.82 -4.37
CA GLU A 13 -2.97 -1.01 -3.80
C GLU A 13 -3.81 0.24 -4.06
N ILE A 14 -4.95 0.06 -4.73
CA ILE A 14 -5.90 1.12 -5.05
C ILE A 14 -7.19 0.82 -4.29
N GLY A 15 -7.64 1.76 -3.46
CA GLY A 15 -8.72 1.54 -2.51
C GLY A 15 -8.21 0.89 -1.24
N VAL A 16 -7.61 1.69 -0.37
CA VAL A 16 -7.00 1.29 0.90
C VAL A 16 -8.03 1.28 2.04
N PHE A 17 -8.96 2.23 2.04
CA PHE A 17 -9.88 2.50 3.15
C PHE A 17 -9.12 2.52 4.50
N THR A 18 -9.39 1.59 5.41
CA THR A 18 -8.72 1.46 6.72
C THR A 18 -7.46 0.59 6.70
N GLY A 19 -7.07 0.02 5.55
CA GLY A 19 -5.77 -0.62 5.35
C GLY A 19 -5.66 -2.09 5.77
N TYR A 20 -6.77 -2.85 5.83
CA TYR A 20 -6.73 -4.28 6.15
C TYR A 20 -5.97 -5.10 5.10
N SER A 21 -6.33 -4.93 3.81
CA SER A 21 -5.64 -5.54 2.67
C SER A 21 -4.18 -5.07 2.61
N LEU A 22 -3.96 -3.77 2.79
CA LEU A 22 -2.63 -3.15 2.78
C LEU A 22 -1.72 -3.74 3.85
N LEU A 23 -2.23 -3.93 5.07
CA LEU A 23 -1.49 -4.55 6.16
C LEU A 23 -1.12 -6.00 5.84
N LEU A 24 -2.05 -6.78 5.29
CA LEU A 24 -1.77 -8.15 4.88
C LEU A 24 -0.68 -8.21 3.79
N THR A 25 -0.75 -7.30 2.83
CA THR A 25 0.27 -7.15 1.77
C THR A 25 1.64 -6.82 2.37
N ALA A 26 1.69 -5.83 3.27
CA ALA A 26 2.93 -5.40 3.94
C ALA A 26 3.58 -6.50 4.78
N LEU A 27 2.77 -7.31 5.49
CA LEU A 27 3.27 -8.46 6.26
C LEU A 27 3.74 -9.64 5.38
N THR A 28 3.48 -9.59 4.07
CA THR A 28 3.76 -10.72 3.17
C THR A 28 4.99 -10.51 2.30
N ILE A 29 5.22 -9.30 1.81
CA ILE A 29 6.36 -8.99 0.94
C ILE A 29 7.64 -8.78 1.77
N PRO A 30 8.84 -8.80 1.15
CA PRO A 30 10.09 -8.51 1.86
C PRO A 30 10.11 -7.10 2.48
N ASP A 31 10.70 -6.96 3.67
CA ASP A 31 10.70 -5.72 4.47
C ASP A 31 11.39 -4.53 3.79
N ASP A 32 12.34 -4.79 2.89
CA ASP A 32 13.07 -3.77 2.12
C ASP A 32 12.26 -3.20 0.94
N GLU A 33 11.10 -3.79 0.62
CA GLU A 33 10.31 -3.40 -0.53
C GLU A 33 9.19 -2.42 -0.17
N LYS A 34 8.77 -1.62 -1.16
CA LYS A 34 7.74 -0.59 -0.98
C LYS A 34 6.41 -0.97 -1.61
N ILE A 35 5.34 -0.60 -0.92
CA ILE A 35 3.96 -0.65 -1.40
C ILE A 35 3.51 0.77 -1.69
N THR A 36 2.99 1.00 -2.89
CA THR A 36 2.32 2.27 -3.20
C THR A 36 0.82 2.08 -2.98
N ALA A 37 0.27 2.83 -2.05
CA ALA A 37 -1.11 2.72 -1.62
C ALA A 37 -1.85 4.02 -1.98
N MET A 38 -3.04 3.92 -2.58
CA MET A 38 -3.80 5.07 -3.08
C MET A 38 -5.26 5.00 -2.65
N ASP A 39 -5.77 6.12 -2.14
CA ASP A 39 -7.18 6.28 -1.82
C ASP A 39 -7.60 7.75 -1.93
N LEU A 40 -8.91 8.00 -2.01
CA LEU A 40 -9.48 9.33 -2.06
C LEU A 40 -9.52 10.01 -0.69
N ALA A 41 -9.68 9.23 0.38
CA ALA A 41 -9.91 9.77 1.72
C ALA A 41 -8.82 9.33 2.70
N ARG A 42 -7.85 10.21 2.97
CA ARG A 42 -6.80 9.95 3.97
C ARG A 42 -7.37 9.73 5.37
N SER A 43 -8.49 10.36 5.71
CA SER A 43 -9.14 10.20 7.02
C SER A 43 -9.44 8.74 7.37
N ASN A 44 -9.82 7.93 6.37
CA ASN A 44 -10.08 6.51 6.59
C ASN A 44 -8.80 5.71 6.84
N TYR A 45 -7.74 6.04 6.09
CA TYR A 45 -6.44 5.41 6.25
C TYR A 45 -5.86 5.68 7.64
N GLU A 46 -5.99 6.90 8.14
CA GLU A 46 -5.50 7.31 9.47
C GLU A 46 -6.10 6.49 10.62
N ILE A 47 -7.32 5.97 10.48
CA ILE A 47 -7.94 5.06 11.46
C ILE A 47 -7.12 3.76 11.60
N GLY A 48 -6.55 3.25 10.50
CA GLY A 48 -5.76 2.02 10.48
C GLY A 48 -4.28 2.21 10.78
N VAL A 49 -3.77 3.44 10.71
CA VAL A 49 -2.33 3.74 10.91
C VAL A 49 -1.79 3.22 12.24
N PRO A 50 -2.47 3.35 13.40
CA PRO A 50 -1.96 2.83 14.67
C PRO A 50 -1.70 1.31 14.64
N VAL A 51 -2.51 0.56 13.90
CA VAL A 51 -2.34 -0.91 13.75
C VAL A 51 -1.13 -1.20 12.85
N ILE A 52 -0.98 -0.46 11.76
CA ILE A 52 0.15 -0.57 10.83
C ILE A 52 1.48 -0.23 11.52
N GLU A 53 1.50 0.82 12.35
CA GLU A 53 2.66 1.20 13.15
C GLU A 53 3.00 0.16 14.21
N LYS A 54 1.98 -0.40 14.89
CA LYS A 54 2.17 -1.50 15.84
C LYS A 54 2.73 -2.76 15.17
N ALA A 55 2.33 -3.01 13.92
CA ALA A 55 2.88 -4.08 13.09
C ALA A 55 4.28 -3.78 12.55
N LYS A 56 4.81 -2.56 12.76
CA LYS A 56 6.15 -2.10 12.33
C LYS A 56 6.40 -2.16 10.84
N VAL A 57 5.36 -2.03 10.01
CA VAL A 57 5.47 -2.06 8.53
C VAL A 57 5.13 -0.71 7.89
N LYS A 58 5.00 0.35 8.69
CA LYS A 58 4.64 1.70 8.22
C LYS A 58 5.66 2.26 7.23
N HIS A 59 6.95 1.96 7.40
CA HIS A 59 8.04 2.43 6.54
C HIS A 59 7.96 1.85 5.12
N MET A 60 7.31 0.70 4.95
CA MET A 60 7.12 0.05 3.65
C MET A 60 6.03 0.73 2.81
N ILE A 61 5.14 1.51 3.43
CA ILE A 61 3.93 2.03 2.79
C ILE A 61 4.14 3.48 2.35
N ASN A 62 4.03 3.70 1.05
CA ASN A 62 3.92 5.04 0.45
C ASN A 62 2.45 5.33 0.13
N PHE A 63 1.77 6.09 1.00
CA PHE A 63 0.36 6.43 0.83
C PHE A 63 0.18 7.76 0.07
N ILE A 64 -0.59 7.73 -1.00
CA ILE A 64 -0.91 8.88 -1.85
C ILE A 64 -2.43 9.11 -1.79
N GLU A 65 -2.82 10.31 -1.36
CA GLU A 65 -4.23 10.72 -1.39
C GLU A 65 -4.54 11.31 -2.77
N SER A 66 -5.22 10.55 -3.61
CA SER A 66 -5.53 10.93 -4.98
C SER A 66 -6.53 9.99 -5.63
N GLU A 67 -7.11 10.42 -6.73
CA GLU A 67 -7.72 9.49 -7.69
C GLU A 67 -6.66 8.55 -8.26
N ALA A 68 -7.02 7.30 -8.53
CA ALA A 68 -6.06 6.32 -9.05
C ALA A 68 -5.56 6.65 -10.47
N LEU A 69 -6.47 7.06 -11.36
CA LEU A 69 -6.18 7.23 -12.79
C LEU A 69 -5.10 8.28 -13.12
N PRO A 70 -5.03 9.45 -12.44
CA PRO A 70 -3.92 10.40 -12.63
C PRO A 70 -2.56 9.84 -12.20
N VAL A 71 -2.51 9.12 -11.08
CA VAL A 71 -1.25 8.62 -10.50
C VAL A 71 -0.72 7.41 -11.26
N GLU A 72 -1.59 6.53 -11.75
CA GLU A 72 -1.21 5.42 -12.63
C GLU A 72 -0.56 5.93 -13.91
N ARG A 73 -1.14 6.96 -14.54
CA ARG A 73 -0.58 7.58 -15.75
C ARG A 73 0.84 8.11 -15.52
N CYS A 74 1.12 8.67 -14.36
CA CYS A 74 2.46 9.16 -14.02
C CYS A 74 3.41 7.99 -13.71
N SER A 75 2.94 6.98 -12.96
CA SER A 75 3.76 5.84 -12.55
C SER A 75 4.16 4.90 -13.70
N VAL A 76 3.35 4.83 -14.76
CA VAL A 76 3.62 4.01 -15.96
C VAL A 76 4.46 4.76 -16.99
N LYS A 77 4.37 6.09 -17.07
CA LYS A 77 5.15 6.89 -18.05
C LYS A 77 6.63 7.05 -17.70
N TYR A 78 6.98 6.87 -16.43
CA TYR A 78 8.34 7.10 -15.90
C TYR A 78 9.00 5.80 -15.40
N ARG A 79 8.56 4.66 -15.91
CA ARG A 79 9.25 3.36 -15.77
C ARG A 79 9.81 2.89 -17.10
#